data_AF-A0A2V0P772-F1
#
_entry.id   AF-A0A2V0P772-F1
#
_cell.length_a   1.000
_cell.length_b   1.000
_cell.length_c   1.000
_cell.angle_alpha   90.00
_cell.angle_beta   90.00
_cell.angle_gamma   90.00
#
_symmetry.space_group_name_H-M   'P 1'
#
loop_
_entity.id
_entity.type
_entity.pdbx_description
1 polymer ?
#
loop_
_entity_poly.entity_id
_entity_poly.type
_entity_poly.pdbx_seq_one_letter_code
_entity_poly.pdbx_strand_id
1 'polypeptide(L)'
;MDTRLDPTVTYHYDKLSCLRGAYFAHVFFCYIVFLTGVACMVTRVWPRARFTHAWFGRAYVHSMLWAMATSLIIHNTGLPIAVLISFVWVLGGLCIGWVLINVHQVLMARAASKAARARIEAAGGVPGGDLDALLAEERGRIAAAKTFKQRFFSLKAAHGALMVTSWTNIMGRIFASNQSGDFTCYTYPYYKQIDTPEFSGASLPLSPVPARNPEYARLPWAKLGNAGWGAALLLGPLAGAAVVGAIYAFFEARSAAAVAARSGAPAGAEARGGKPPAPRGPVALMASS
;
A
#
# COMPACT_ATOMS: atom_id res chain seq x y z
N MET A 1 -32.34 -27.73 -3.61
CA MET A 1 -32.32 -26.65 -4.63
C MET A 1 -31.30 -27.06 -5.68
N ASP A 2 -31.68 -27.16 -6.95
CA ASP A 2 -30.74 -27.50 -8.01
C ASP A 2 -29.95 -26.25 -8.42
N THR A 3 -28.71 -26.14 -7.92
CA THR A 3 -27.85 -24.97 -8.19
C THR A 3 -27.38 -24.92 -9.66
N ARG A 4 -27.62 -25.97 -10.46
CA ARG A 4 -27.36 -25.96 -11.90
C ARG A 4 -28.29 -25.02 -12.65
N LEU A 5 -29.51 -24.82 -12.13
CA LEU A 5 -30.54 -23.95 -12.72
C LEU A 5 -30.67 -22.60 -12.01
N ASP A 6 -29.79 -22.31 -11.06
CA ASP A 6 -29.79 -21.04 -10.32
C ASP A 6 -28.72 -20.09 -10.87
N PRO A 7 -29.08 -18.89 -11.42
CA PRO A 7 -28.09 -17.94 -11.94
C PRO A 7 -27.19 -17.34 -10.87
N THR A 8 -27.62 -17.40 -9.60
CA THR A 8 -27.04 -16.65 -8.50
C THR A 8 -26.00 -17.44 -7.71
N VAL A 9 -25.97 -18.77 -7.84
CA VAL A 9 -25.07 -19.64 -7.09
C VAL A 9 -24.65 -20.87 -7.89
N THR A 10 -23.38 -21.28 -7.77
CA THR A 10 -22.91 -22.59 -8.24
C THR A 10 -22.36 -23.38 -7.05
N TYR A 11 -22.93 -24.57 -6.82
CA TYR A 11 -22.49 -25.49 -5.77
C TYR A 11 -22.20 -26.87 -6.35
N HIS A 12 -21.04 -27.44 -6.02
CA HIS A 12 -20.58 -28.71 -6.59
C HIS A 12 -19.71 -29.48 -5.60
N TYR A 13 -19.99 -30.78 -5.39
CA TYR A 13 -19.31 -31.65 -4.43
C TYR A 13 -19.07 -30.99 -3.06
N ASP A 14 -20.15 -30.47 -2.48
CA ASP A 14 -20.16 -29.75 -1.20
C ASP A 14 -19.34 -28.45 -1.13
N LYS A 15 -19.01 -27.87 -2.30
CA LYS A 15 -18.22 -26.63 -2.42
C LYS A 15 -19.03 -25.53 -3.08
N LEU A 16 -18.98 -24.33 -2.50
CA LEU A 16 -19.48 -23.11 -3.13
C LEU A 16 -18.43 -22.60 -4.13
N SER A 17 -18.73 -22.68 -5.42
CA SER A 17 -17.80 -22.28 -6.49
C SER A 17 -18.07 -20.87 -7.02
N CYS A 18 -19.34 -20.43 -6.99
CA CYS A 18 -19.70 -19.06 -7.35
C CYS A 18 -20.91 -18.58 -6.56
N LEU A 19 -20.89 -17.30 -6.21
CA LEU A 19 -22.01 -16.58 -5.61
C LEU A 19 -22.11 -15.18 -6.22
N ARG A 20 -23.23 -14.86 -6.85
CA ARG A 20 -23.49 -13.54 -7.47
C ARG A 20 -23.36 -12.40 -6.46
N GLY A 21 -23.82 -12.61 -5.22
CA GLY A 21 -23.63 -11.64 -4.14
C GLY A 21 -22.16 -11.33 -3.85
N ALA A 22 -21.27 -12.34 -3.95
CA ALA A 22 -19.85 -12.13 -3.76
C ALA A 22 -19.23 -11.25 -4.86
N TYR A 23 -19.78 -11.26 -6.08
CA TYR A 23 -19.34 -10.36 -7.15
C TYR A 23 -19.67 -8.89 -6.83
N PHE A 24 -20.87 -8.58 -6.37
CA PHE A 24 -21.22 -7.21 -5.98
C PHE A 24 -20.39 -6.74 -4.77
N ALA A 25 -20.20 -7.62 -3.78
CA ALA A 25 -19.30 -7.33 -2.67
C ALA A 25 -17.86 -7.09 -3.16
N HIS A 26 -17.36 -7.91 -4.09
CA HIS A 26 -16.04 -7.75 -4.70
C HIS A 26 -15.89 -6.38 -5.36
N VAL A 27 -16.84 -6.00 -6.22
CA VAL A 27 -16.83 -4.70 -6.92
C VAL A 27 -16.88 -3.56 -5.92
N PHE A 28 -17.76 -3.62 -4.91
CA PHE A 28 -17.84 -2.63 -3.84
C PHE A 28 -16.48 -2.47 -3.14
N PHE A 29 -15.87 -3.56 -2.70
CA PHE A 29 -14.58 -3.49 -2.02
C PHE A 29 -13.45 -3.02 -2.94
N CYS A 30 -13.47 -3.36 -4.23
CA CYS A 30 -12.55 -2.78 -5.21
C CYS A 30 -12.66 -1.25 -5.26
N TYR A 31 -13.88 -0.68 -5.28
CA TYR A 31 -14.06 0.77 -5.19
C TYR A 31 -13.51 1.36 -3.90
N ILE A 32 -13.78 0.73 -2.75
CA ILE A 32 -13.23 1.22 -1.48
C ILE A 32 -11.70 1.17 -1.47
N VAL A 33 -11.09 0.12 -2.02
CA VAL A 33 -9.63 0.01 -2.18
C VAL A 33 -9.07 1.15 -3.04
N PHE A 34 -9.73 1.50 -4.14
CA PHE A 34 -9.31 2.63 -4.97
C PHE A 34 -9.41 3.95 -4.21
N LEU A 35 -10.58 4.25 -3.62
CA LEU A 35 -10.84 5.50 -2.92
C LEU A 35 -9.93 5.69 -1.71
N THR A 36 -9.74 4.64 -0.90
CA THR A 36 -8.86 4.68 0.26
C THR A 36 -7.38 4.78 -0.12
N GLY A 37 -6.96 4.19 -1.24
CA GLY A 37 -5.62 4.40 -1.77
C GLY A 37 -5.37 5.84 -2.23
N VAL A 38 -6.32 6.45 -2.96
CA VAL A 38 -6.25 7.88 -3.32
C VAL A 38 -6.22 8.74 -2.05
N ALA A 39 -7.10 8.48 -1.09
CA ALA A 39 -7.14 9.21 0.18
C ALA A 39 -5.82 9.09 0.96
N CYS A 40 -5.17 7.91 0.98
CA CYS A 40 -3.83 7.74 1.55
C CYS A 40 -2.80 8.65 0.89
N MET A 41 -2.81 8.78 -0.44
CA MET A 41 -1.88 9.67 -1.16
C MET A 41 -2.15 11.14 -0.84
N VAL A 42 -3.42 11.56 -0.88
CA VAL A 42 -3.84 12.95 -0.60
C VAL A 42 -3.50 13.36 0.84
N THR A 43 -3.82 12.51 1.82
CA THR A 43 -3.54 12.80 3.24
C THR A 43 -2.04 12.86 3.55
N ARG A 44 -1.19 12.29 2.69
CA ARG A 44 0.26 12.40 2.83
C ARG A 44 0.76 13.79 2.47
N VAL A 45 0.19 14.38 1.41
CA VAL A 45 0.56 15.72 0.91
C VAL A 45 -0.16 16.84 1.66
N TRP A 46 -1.33 16.57 2.25
CA TRP A 46 -2.09 17.56 3.02
C TRP A 46 -1.76 17.50 4.51
N PRO A 47 -0.99 18.46 5.08
CA PRO A 47 -0.52 18.36 6.46
C PRO A 47 -1.63 18.30 7.51
N ARG A 48 -2.74 19.03 7.28
CA ARG A 48 -3.90 19.06 8.21
C ARG A 48 -4.61 17.72 8.30
N ALA A 49 -4.65 16.96 7.20
CA ALA A 49 -5.31 15.66 7.17
C ALA A 49 -4.36 14.49 7.46
N ARG A 50 -3.07 14.74 7.73
CA ARG A 50 -2.04 13.71 7.85
C ARG A 50 -2.32 12.67 8.93
N PHE A 51 -3.04 13.03 10.00
CA PHE A 51 -3.45 12.10 11.06
C PHE A 51 -4.40 11.00 10.55
N THR A 52 -5.20 11.30 9.51
CA THR A 52 -6.15 10.34 8.91
C THR A 52 -5.48 9.32 8.00
N HIS A 53 -4.23 9.54 7.59
CA HIS A 53 -3.50 8.66 6.67
C HIS A 53 -3.45 7.21 7.18
N ALA A 54 -3.22 7.00 8.47
CA ALA A 54 -3.18 5.67 9.06
C ALA A 54 -4.56 4.98 9.02
N TRP A 55 -5.65 5.73 9.15
CA TRP A 55 -7.01 5.19 9.09
C TRP A 55 -7.38 4.77 7.68
N PHE A 56 -7.09 5.59 6.66
CA PHE A 56 -7.25 5.19 5.27
C PHE A 56 -6.37 4.00 4.90
N GLY A 57 -5.15 3.92 5.44
CA GLY A 57 -4.25 2.78 5.23
C GLY A 57 -4.83 1.48 5.78
N ARG A 58 -5.44 1.53 6.98
CA ARG A 58 -6.16 0.38 7.54
C ARG A 58 -7.37 0.01 6.69
N ALA A 59 -8.20 0.99 6.32
CA ALA A 59 -9.38 0.75 5.49
C ALA A 59 -9.00 0.10 4.15
N TYR A 60 -7.95 0.60 3.48
CA TYR A 60 -7.37 0.02 2.28
C TYR A 60 -7.03 -1.47 2.46
N VAL A 61 -6.29 -1.83 3.51
CA VAL A 61 -5.90 -3.23 3.76
C VAL A 61 -7.12 -4.11 4.01
N HIS A 62 -8.08 -3.67 4.84
CA HIS A 62 -9.28 -4.46 5.13
C HIS A 62 -10.12 -4.67 3.88
N SER A 63 -10.39 -3.61 3.12
CA SER A 63 -11.16 -3.70 1.88
C SER A 63 -10.45 -4.57 0.85
N MET A 64 -9.12 -4.56 0.81
CA MET A 64 -8.37 -5.42 -0.09
C MET A 64 -8.46 -6.90 0.29
N LEU A 65 -8.38 -7.23 1.58
CA LEU A 65 -8.59 -8.60 2.07
C LEU A 65 -9.99 -9.10 1.70
N TRP A 66 -11.02 -8.25 1.87
CA TRP A 66 -12.38 -8.58 1.47
C TRP A 66 -12.56 -8.70 -0.03
N ALA A 67 -11.93 -7.83 -0.84
CA ALA A 67 -11.92 -7.94 -2.30
C ALA A 67 -11.27 -9.26 -2.74
N MET A 68 -10.17 -9.68 -2.12
CA MET A 68 -9.54 -10.97 -2.39
C MET A 68 -10.45 -12.13 -2.00
N ALA A 69 -10.97 -12.13 -0.77
CA ALA A 69 -11.84 -13.21 -0.26
C ALA A 69 -13.07 -13.41 -1.13
N THR A 70 -13.77 -12.32 -1.47
CA THR A 70 -14.92 -12.36 -2.37
C THR A 70 -14.54 -12.83 -3.77
N SER A 71 -13.35 -12.47 -4.28
CA SER A 71 -12.89 -12.92 -5.60
C SER A 71 -12.65 -14.44 -5.70
N LEU A 72 -12.44 -15.13 -4.58
CA LEU A 72 -12.32 -16.58 -4.56
C LEU A 72 -13.67 -17.28 -4.82
N ILE A 73 -14.78 -16.57 -4.62
CA ILE A 73 -16.15 -17.10 -4.68
C ILE A 73 -16.93 -16.54 -5.89
N ILE A 74 -16.25 -15.96 -6.87
CA ILE A 74 -16.88 -15.46 -8.11
C ILE A 74 -16.39 -16.21 -9.36
N HIS A 75 -15.41 -17.10 -9.23
CA HIS A 75 -14.77 -17.74 -10.38
C HIS A 75 -14.99 -19.25 -10.40
N ASN A 76 -15.83 -19.70 -11.32
CA ASN A 76 -16.02 -21.12 -11.62
C ASN A 76 -14.98 -21.69 -12.62
N THR A 77 -14.21 -20.83 -13.28
CA THR A 77 -13.20 -21.20 -14.30
C THR A 77 -11.76 -20.91 -13.85
N GLY A 78 -11.56 -20.54 -12.58
CA GLY A 78 -10.28 -20.06 -12.05
C GLY A 78 -9.95 -18.62 -12.44
N LEU A 79 -8.89 -18.09 -11.83
CA LEU A 79 -8.37 -16.75 -12.09
C LEU A 79 -7.38 -16.76 -13.27
N PRO A 80 -7.38 -15.74 -14.14
CA PRO A 80 -6.34 -15.60 -15.16
C PRO A 80 -4.95 -15.53 -14.52
N ILE A 81 -3.95 -16.18 -15.12
CA ILE A 81 -2.55 -16.15 -14.64
C ILE A 81 -2.05 -14.71 -14.47
N ALA A 82 -2.41 -13.82 -15.39
CA ALA A 82 -2.09 -12.40 -15.33
C ALA A 82 -2.62 -11.70 -14.04
N VAL A 83 -3.78 -12.14 -13.54
CA VAL A 83 -4.35 -11.64 -12.28
C VAL A 83 -3.59 -12.21 -11.09
N LEU A 84 -3.19 -13.48 -11.13
CA LEU A 84 -2.36 -14.09 -10.09
C LEU A 84 -1.00 -13.39 -9.97
N ILE A 85 -0.38 -13.01 -11.09
CA ILE A 85 0.85 -12.20 -11.11
C ILE A 85 0.62 -10.86 -10.42
N SER A 86 -0.53 -10.21 -10.67
CA SER A 86 -0.88 -8.95 -10.01
C SER A 86 -0.99 -9.13 -8.49
N PHE A 87 -1.58 -10.25 -8.02
CA PHE A 87 -1.66 -10.56 -6.59
C PHE A 87 -0.30 -10.74 -5.93
N VAL A 88 0.68 -11.32 -6.63
CA VAL A 88 2.06 -11.41 -6.12
C VAL A 88 2.61 -10.02 -5.81
N TRP A 89 2.42 -9.05 -6.71
CA TRP A 89 2.87 -7.67 -6.49
C TRP A 89 2.09 -6.93 -5.42
N VAL A 90 0.77 -7.13 -5.37
CA VAL A 90 -0.10 -6.54 -4.34
C VAL A 90 0.34 -7.00 -2.95
N LEU A 91 0.41 -8.32 -2.74
CA LEU A 91 0.74 -8.94 -1.45
C LEU A 91 2.21 -8.73 -1.09
N GLY A 92 3.12 -8.90 -2.05
CA GLY A 92 4.54 -8.64 -1.84
C GLY A 92 4.81 -7.19 -1.46
N GLY A 93 4.23 -6.24 -2.19
CA GLY A 93 4.36 -4.81 -1.89
C GLY A 93 3.81 -4.44 -0.52
N LEU A 94 2.70 -5.05 -0.10
CA LEU A 94 2.13 -4.86 1.23
C LEU A 94 2.99 -5.42 2.36
N CYS A 95 3.42 -6.68 2.25
CA CYS A 95 4.23 -7.33 3.26
C CYS A 95 5.55 -6.60 3.44
N ILE A 96 6.28 -6.36 2.34
CA ILE A 96 7.56 -5.65 2.38
C ILE A 96 7.33 -4.21 2.84
N GLY A 97 6.34 -3.51 2.28
CA GLY A 97 5.99 -2.15 2.67
C GLY A 97 5.69 -2.02 4.16
N TRP A 98 4.95 -2.95 4.75
CA TRP A 98 4.63 -2.99 6.17
C TRP A 98 5.90 -3.17 7.03
N VAL A 99 6.78 -4.10 6.65
CA VAL A 99 8.06 -4.27 7.36
C VAL A 99 8.88 -2.99 7.33
N LEU A 100 9.04 -2.37 6.14
CA LEU A 100 9.84 -1.15 5.97
C LEU A 100 9.33 0.00 6.84
N ILE A 101 8.02 0.21 6.92
CA ILE A 101 7.47 1.33 7.71
C ILE A 101 7.61 1.09 9.21
N ASN A 102 7.46 -0.16 9.68
CA ASN A 102 7.67 -0.49 11.09
C ASN A 102 9.15 -0.30 11.49
N VAL A 103 10.08 -0.79 10.67
CA VAL A 103 11.52 -0.57 10.90
C VAL A 103 11.82 0.94 10.92
N HIS A 104 11.27 1.70 9.98
CA HIS A 104 11.42 3.15 9.95
C HIS A 104 10.90 3.83 11.23
N GLN A 105 9.73 3.43 11.73
CA GLN A 105 9.14 3.98 12.95
C GLN A 105 10.01 3.67 14.18
N VAL A 106 10.51 2.45 14.31
CA VAL A 106 11.41 2.06 15.42
C VAL A 106 12.70 2.87 15.39
N LEU A 107 13.34 2.98 14.22
CA LEU A 107 14.56 3.78 14.06
C LEU A 107 14.30 5.25 14.39
N MET A 108 13.15 5.78 14.00
CA MET A 108 12.78 7.17 14.29
C MET A 108 12.48 7.40 15.77
N ALA A 109 11.80 6.47 16.42
CA ALA A 109 11.56 6.51 17.86
C ALA A 109 12.89 6.49 18.63
N ARG A 110 13.81 5.57 18.29
CA ARG A 110 15.14 5.50 18.92
C ARG A 110 15.94 6.78 18.75
N ALA A 111 15.95 7.36 17.55
CA ALA A 111 16.65 8.61 17.28
C ALA A 111 16.05 9.78 18.09
N ALA A 112 14.72 9.88 18.15
CA ALA A 112 14.04 10.90 18.93
C ALA A 112 14.27 10.73 20.43
N SER A 113 14.20 9.50 20.96
CA SER A 113 14.50 9.22 22.37
C SER A 113 15.94 9.58 22.73
N LYS A 114 16.92 9.31 21.85
CA LYS A 114 18.31 9.70 22.07
C LYS A 114 18.46 11.23 22.12
N ALA A 115 17.81 11.95 21.19
CA ALA A 115 17.86 13.41 21.14
C ALA A 115 17.15 14.06 22.35
N ALA A 116 15.99 13.52 22.74
CA ALA A 116 15.23 13.97 23.90
C ALA A 116 16.04 13.78 25.21
N ARG A 117 16.68 12.62 25.40
CA ARG A 117 17.56 12.38 26.57
C ARG A 117 18.67 13.41 26.69
N ALA A 118 19.36 13.72 25.59
CA ALA A 118 20.41 14.74 25.60
C ALA A 118 19.88 16.13 26.00
N ARG A 119 18.65 16.50 25.59
CA ARG A 119 18.01 17.75 26.01
C ARG A 119 17.58 17.73 27.48
N ILE A 120 17.07 16.60 27.97
CA ILE A 120 16.68 16.42 29.37
C ILE A 120 17.89 16.56 30.29
N GLU A 121 19.00 15.88 29.94
CA GLU A 121 20.26 15.96 30.67
C GLU A 121 20.81 17.40 30.70
N ALA A 122 20.76 18.10 29.56
CA ALA A 122 21.22 19.49 29.48
C ALA A 122 20.33 20.48 30.26
N ALA A 123 19.03 20.22 30.35
CA ALA A 123 18.07 21.08 31.04
C ALA A 123 17.88 20.73 32.53
N GLY A 124 18.44 19.62 33.02
CA GLY A 124 18.22 19.13 34.38
C GLY A 124 16.82 18.60 34.65
N GLY A 125 16.03 18.29 33.61
CA GLY A 125 14.64 17.88 33.70
C GLY A 125 13.95 17.86 32.33
N VAL A 126 12.67 17.43 32.27
CA VAL A 126 11.90 17.41 31.02
C VAL A 126 11.50 18.85 30.65
N PRO A 127 12.02 19.43 29.54
CA PRO A 127 11.62 20.77 29.14
C PRO A 127 10.12 20.84 28.86
N GLY A 128 9.42 21.76 29.53
CA GLY A 128 7.96 21.88 29.42
C GLY A 128 7.16 20.81 30.16
N GLY A 129 7.80 19.88 30.87
CA GLY A 129 7.14 18.89 31.73
C GLY A 129 6.46 17.71 31.03
N ASP A 130 6.34 17.71 29.70
CA ASP A 130 5.69 16.66 28.92
C ASP A 130 6.70 15.90 28.03
N LEU A 131 6.95 14.64 28.40
CA LEU A 131 7.89 13.77 27.68
C LEU A 131 7.37 13.39 26.29
N ASP A 132 6.07 13.18 26.12
CA ASP A 132 5.48 12.76 24.85
C ASP A 132 5.48 13.91 23.85
N ALA A 133 5.17 15.12 24.31
CA ALA A 133 5.33 16.33 23.50
C ALA A 133 6.77 16.54 23.05
N LEU A 134 7.75 16.37 23.96
CA LEU A 134 9.17 16.48 23.63
C LEU A 134 9.60 15.43 22.59
N LEU A 135 9.18 14.16 22.74
CA LEU A 135 9.48 13.11 21.78
C LEU A 135 8.84 13.39 20.41
N ALA A 136 7.62 13.93 20.37
CA ALA A 136 6.96 14.32 19.14
C ALA A 136 7.67 15.49 18.45
N GLU A 137 8.08 16.50 19.21
CA GLU A 137 8.88 17.63 18.74
C GLU A 137 10.20 17.15 18.12
N GLU A 138 10.94 16.28 18.83
CA GLU A 138 12.21 15.73 18.33
C GLU A 138 12.04 14.89 17.06
N ARG A 139 10.97 14.09 16.96
CA ARG A 139 10.63 13.40 15.71
C ARG A 139 10.39 14.39 14.56
N GLY A 140 9.66 15.47 14.82
CA GLY A 140 9.40 16.55 13.88
C GLY A 140 10.70 17.21 13.41
N ARG A 141 11.58 17.56 14.35
CA ARG A 141 12.88 18.18 14.11
C ARG A 141 13.80 17.29 13.27
N ILE A 142 13.96 16.01 13.65
CA ILE A 142 14.78 15.07 12.90
C ILE A 142 14.22 14.84 11.49
N ALA A 143 12.89 14.78 11.33
CA ALA A 143 12.27 14.65 10.02
C ALA A 143 12.50 15.90 9.15
N ALA A 144 12.38 17.10 9.73
CA ALA A 144 12.60 18.37 9.05
C ALA A 144 14.05 18.52 8.58
N ALA A 145 15.02 18.10 9.40
CA ALA A 145 16.46 18.19 9.11
C ALA A 145 16.94 17.30 7.95
N LYS A 146 16.10 16.40 7.42
CA LYS A 146 16.51 15.50 6.34
C LYS A 146 16.70 16.24 5.01
N THR A 147 17.83 15.95 4.37
CA THR A 147 18.12 16.42 3.01
C THR A 147 17.24 15.71 1.97
N PHE A 148 17.25 16.23 0.75
CA PHE A 148 16.60 15.58 -0.39
C PHE A 148 16.99 14.09 -0.51
N LYS A 149 18.30 13.80 -0.55
CA LYS A 149 18.81 12.43 -0.69
C LYS A 149 18.33 11.53 0.45
N GLN A 150 18.38 12.02 1.68
CA GLN A 150 17.90 11.27 2.86
C GLN A 150 16.39 11.05 2.85
N ARG A 151 15.60 11.92 2.21
CA ARG A 151 14.15 11.73 2.06
C ARG A 151 13.84 10.73 0.96
N PHE A 152 14.47 10.89 -0.20
CA PHE A 152 14.23 10.06 -1.38
C PHE A 152 14.71 8.61 -1.19
N PHE A 153 15.91 8.41 -0.66
CA PHE A 153 16.46 7.08 -0.38
C PHE A 153 16.12 6.58 1.04
N SER A 154 14.94 6.95 1.56
CA SER A 154 14.50 6.49 2.88
C SER A 154 13.65 5.22 2.82
N LEU A 155 13.65 4.45 3.91
CA LEU A 155 12.68 3.36 4.13
C LEU A 155 11.23 3.82 3.98
N LYS A 156 10.95 5.09 4.32
CA LYS A 156 9.62 5.68 4.19
C LYS A 156 9.23 5.91 2.72
N ALA A 157 10.17 6.37 1.91
CA ALA A 157 9.95 6.53 0.47
C ALA A 157 9.82 5.18 -0.22
N ALA A 158 10.67 4.20 0.14
CA ALA A 158 10.56 2.82 -0.34
C ALA A 158 9.21 2.19 0.02
N HIS A 159 8.73 2.36 1.27
CA HIS A 159 7.38 2.00 1.68
C HIS A 159 6.33 2.64 0.77
N GLY A 160 6.39 3.96 0.57
CA GLY A 160 5.45 4.67 -0.30
C GLY A 160 5.41 4.11 -1.73
N ALA A 161 6.59 3.84 -2.32
CA ALA A 161 6.69 3.28 -3.67
C ALA A 161 6.09 1.88 -3.79
N LEU A 162 6.33 1.01 -2.79
CA LEU A 162 5.74 -0.32 -2.76
C LEU A 162 4.23 -0.29 -2.53
N MET A 163 3.73 0.62 -1.70
CA MET A 163 2.29 0.80 -1.50
C MET A 163 1.59 1.32 -2.76
N VAL A 164 2.20 2.25 -3.50
CA VAL A 164 1.69 2.72 -4.81
C VAL A 164 1.70 1.58 -5.82
N THR A 165 2.76 0.77 -5.84
CA THR A 165 2.86 -0.39 -6.74
C THR A 165 1.77 -1.40 -6.44
N SER A 166 1.60 -1.76 -5.17
CA SER A 166 0.53 -2.64 -4.70
C SER A 166 -0.85 -2.10 -5.09
N TRP A 167 -1.12 -0.82 -4.81
CA TRP A 167 -2.40 -0.19 -5.14
C TRP A 167 -2.67 -0.15 -6.64
N THR A 168 -1.67 0.16 -7.47
CA THR A 168 -1.83 0.24 -8.93
C THR A 168 -2.25 -1.10 -9.52
N ASN A 169 -1.70 -2.20 -8.99
CA ASN A 169 -2.00 -3.56 -9.42
C ASN A 169 -3.43 -4.02 -9.10
N ILE A 170 -4.12 -3.35 -8.16
CA ILE A 170 -5.48 -3.72 -7.76
C ILE A 170 -6.52 -2.72 -8.26
N MET A 171 -6.20 -1.43 -8.37
CA MET A 171 -7.14 -0.42 -8.88
C MET A 171 -7.57 -0.69 -10.32
N GLY A 172 -6.68 -1.27 -11.15
CA GLY A 172 -6.97 -1.61 -12.54
C GLY A 172 -8.15 -2.57 -12.66
N ARG A 173 -8.45 -3.34 -11.60
CA ARG A 173 -9.59 -4.25 -11.56
C ARG A 173 -10.94 -3.54 -11.58
N ILE A 174 -11.04 -2.28 -11.13
CA ILE A 174 -12.30 -1.54 -11.27
C ILE A 174 -12.62 -1.34 -12.75
N PHE A 175 -11.62 -0.94 -13.54
CA PHE A 175 -11.79 -0.68 -14.97
C PHE A 175 -11.88 -1.96 -15.81
N ALA A 176 -11.41 -3.09 -15.28
CA ALA A 176 -11.45 -4.38 -15.95
C ALA A 176 -12.65 -5.26 -15.56
N SER A 177 -13.29 -5.00 -14.41
CA SER A 177 -14.53 -5.66 -14.02
C SER A 177 -15.67 -5.13 -14.87
N ASN A 178 -16.57 -6.02 -15.31
CA ASN A 178 -17.85 -5.59 -15.87
C ASN A 178 -18.53 -4.66 -14.84
N GLN A 179 -18.98 -3.48 -15.26
CA GLN A 179 -19.68 -2.52 -14.39
C GLN A 179 -21.19 -2.47 -14.72
N SER A 180 -21.67 -3.26 -15.68
CA SER A 180 -23.09 -3.26 -16.07
C SER A 180 -24.02 -3.79 -14.98
N GLY A 181 -23.48 -4.51 -13.99
CA GLY A 181 -24.26 -5.21 -12.96
C GLY A 181 -24.76 -6.60 -13.41
N ASP A 182 -24.52 -6.95 -14.67
CA ASP A 182 -24.87 -8.26 -15.23
C ASP A 182 -23.75 -9.25 -14.95
N PHE A 183 -23.90 -9.93 -13.81
CA PHE A 183 -23.03 -11.03 -13.44
C PHE A 183 -23.86 -12.28 -13.15
N THR A 184 -23.51 -13.35 -13.86
CA THR A 184 -24.15 -14.66 -13.75
C THR A 184 -23.09 -15.71 -13.46
N CYS A 185 -23.39 -16.61 -12.53
CA CYS A 185 -22.51 -17.74 -12.24
C CYS A 185 -22.58 -18.80 -13.37
N TYR A 186 -21.45 -19.21 -13.93
CA TYR A 186 -21.37 -20.24 -14.99
C TYR A 186 -20.79 -21.56 -14.49
N THR A 187 -21.26 -22.74 -14.86
CA THR A 187 -20.69 -23.99 -14.31
C THR A 187 -19.71 -24.63 -15.28
N TYR A 188 -18.38 -24.52 -15.08
CA TYR A 188 -17.44 -25.23 -15.95
C TYR A 188 -17.75 -26.74 -15.95
N PRO A 189 -17.94 -27.39 -17.12
CA PRO A 189 -17.56 -26.93 -18.46
C PRO A 189 -18.69 -26.31 -19.33
N TYR A 190 -19.90 -26.04 -18.81
CA TYR A 190 -21.03 -25.52 -19.59
C TYR A 190 -21.61 -24.19 -19.06
N TYR A 191 -22.12 -23.34 -19.94
CA TYR A 191 -22.90 -22.18 -19.53
C TYR A 191 -24.22 -22.61 -18.87
N LYS A 192 -24.71 -21.81 -17.92
CA LYS A 192 -26.07 -21.99 -17.40
C LYS A 192 -27.05 -21.45 -18.44
N GLN A 193 -27.86 -22.34 -18.99
CA GLN A 193 -28.92 -22.01 -19.93
C GLN A 193 -30.20 -21.78 -19.12
N ILE A 194 -30.43 -20.53 -18.72
CA ILE A 194 -31.53 -20.13 -17.84
C ILE A 194 -32.03 -18.75 -18.25
N ASP A 195 -33.33 -18.52 -18.13
CA ASP A 195 -33.96 -17.24 -18.42
C ASP A 195 -33.89 -16.36 -17.16
N THR A 196 -33.13 -15.28 -17.23
CA THR A 196 -33.17 -14.16 -16.29
C THR A 196 -33.67 -12.92 -17.03
N PRO A 197 -34.11 -11.86 -16.33
CA PRO A 197 -34.47 -10.60 -16.99
C PRO A 197 -33.38 -10.05 -17.92
N GLU A 198 -32.12 -10.42 -17.69
CA GLU A 198 -30.92 -9.97 -18.40
C GLU A 198 -30.34 -11.01 -19.38
N PHE A 199 -30.75 -12.29 -19.29
CA PHE A 199 -30.25 -13.39 -20.13
C PHE A 199 -31.40 -14.30 -20.54
N SER A 200 -31.71 -14.38 -21.83
CA SER A 200 -32.63 -15.40 -22.37
C SER A 200 -31.84 -16.60 -22.88
N GLY A 201 -32.18 -17.80 -22.45
CA GLY A 201 -31.51 -19.01 -22.89
C GLY A 201 -31.97 -20.33 -22.28
N ALA A 202 -33.02 -20.37 -21.45
CA ALA A 202 -33.45 -21.60 -20.77
C ALA A 202 -33.74 -22.77 -21.72
N SER A 203 -34.18 -22.46 -22.94
CA SER A 203 -34.51 -23.43 -23.99
C SER A 203 -33.35 -23.74 -24.95
N LEU A 204 -32.20 -23.06 -24.81
CA LEU A 204 -31.05 -23.29 -25.67
C LEU A 204 -30.27 -24.53 -25.23
N PRO A 205 -29.67 -25.29 -26.18
CA PRO A 205 -28.82 -26.42 -25.84
C PRO A 205 -27.63 -25.98 -24.97
N LEU A 206 -27.17 -26.85 -24.07
CA LEU A 206 -25.99 -26.59 -23.24
C LEU A 206 -24.80 -26.24 -24.14
N SER A 207 -24.24 -25.05 -23.94
CA SER A 207 -23.07 -24.59 -24.68
C SER A 207 -21.83 -24.72 -23.79
N PRO A 208 -20.72 -25.30 -24.28
CA PRO A 208 -19.51 -25.43 -23.50
C PRO A 208 -18.86 -24.06 -23.29
N VAL A 209 -18.35 -23.81 -22.10
CA VAL A 209 -17.49 -22.64 -21.82
C VAL A 209 -16.19 -22.83 -22.61
N PRO A 210 -15.75 -21.84 -23.41
CA PRO A 210 -14.52 -21.95 -24.18
C PRO A 210 -13.33 -22.29 -23.28
N ALA A 211 -12.56 -23.32 -23.65
CA ALA A 211 -11.36 -23.73 -22.92
C ALA A 211 -10.27 -22.64 -22.91
N ARG A 212 -10.34 -21.70 -23.86
CA ARG A 212 -9.49 -20.50 -23.91
C ARG A 212 -10.39 -19.29 -24.08
N ASN A 213 -10.01 -18.18 -23.45
CA ASN A 213 -10.69 -16.92 -23.67
C ASN A 213 -10.61 -16.56 -25.18
N PRO A 214 -11.73 -16.46 -25.90
CA PRO A 214 -11.73 -16.15 -27.34
C PRO A 214 -11.11 -14.78 -27.63
N GLU A 215 -11.21 -13.86 -26.68
CA GLU A 215 -10.67 -12.50 -26.76
C GLU A 215 -9.22 -12.39 -26.24
N TYR A 216 -8.57 -13.52 -25.94
CA TYR A 216 -7.23 -13.54 -25.32
C TYR A 216 -6.22 -12.65 -26.06
N ALA A 217 -6.19 -12.72 -27.39
CA ALA A 217 -5.24 -11.96 -28.22
C ALA A 217 -5.37 -10.44 -28.09
N ARG A 218 -6.52 -9.92 -27.64
CA ARG A 218 -6.75 -8.49 -27.42
C ARG A 218 -6.20 -8.00 -26.08
N LEU A 219 -5.91 -8.91 -25.15
CA LEU A 219 -5.55 -8.58 -23.78
C LEU A 219 -4.08 -8.11 -23.68
N PRO A 220 -3.76 -7.13 -22.83
CA PRO A 220 -2.40 -6.60 -22.70
C PRO A 220 -1.34 -7.67 -22.37
N TRP A 221 -1.67 -8.62 -21.50
CA TRP A 221 -0.76 -9.70 -21.13
C TRP A 221 -0.57 -10.75 -22.22
N ALA A 222 -1.48 -10.86 -23.20
CA ALA A 222 -1.28 -11.71 -24.36
C ALA A 222 -0.23 -11.12 -25.30
N LYS A 223 -0.20 -9.79 -25.44
CA LYS A 223 0.77 -9.07 -26.29
C LYS A 223 2.17 -9.02 -25.68
N LEU A 224 2.25 -8.80 -24.36
CA LEU A 224 3.52 -8.68 -23.63
C LEU A 224 4.08 -10.04 -23.16
N GLY A 225 3.24 -11.08 -23.18
CA GLY A 225 3.49 -12.32 -22.44
C GLY A 225 3.39 -12.12 -20.92
N ASN A 226 3.26 -13.23 -20.18
CA ASN A 226 3.11 -13.19 -18.72
C ASN A 226 4.30 -12.50 -18.02
N ALA A 227 5.53 -12.73 -18.49
CA ALA A 227 6.73 -12.12 -17.94
C ALA A 227 6.76 -10.60 -18.20
N GLY A 228 6.51 -10.17 -19.44
CA GLY A 228 6.46 -8.76 -19.80
C GLY A 228 5.34 -8.02 -19.07
N TRP A 229 4.17 -8.66 -18.93
CA TRP A 229 3.07 -8.15 -18.12
C TRP A 229 3.46 -7.98 -16.65
N GLY A 230 4.07 -9.00 -16.04
CA GLY A 230 4.55 -8.93 -14.66
C GLY A 230 5.60 -7.83 -14.45
N ALA A 231 6.52 -7.67 -15.39
CA ALA A 231 7.52 -6.60 -15.35
C ALA A 231 6.88 -5.22 -15.49
N ALA A 232 5.93 -5.03 -16.42
CA ALA A 232 5.23 -3.77 -16.61
C ALA A 232 4.45 -3.36 -15.36
N LEU A 233 3.78 -4.32 -14.72
CA LEU A 233 3.03 -4.13 -13.48
C LEU A 233 3.89 -3.82 -12.25
N LEU A 234 5.16 -4.19 -12.27
CA LEU A 234 6.11 -3.83 -11.22
C LEU A 234 6.80 -2.49 -11.51
N LEU A 235 7.46 -2.42 -12.66
CA LEU A 235 8.38 -1.33 -13.01
C LEU A 235 7.63 -0.05 -13.34
N GLY A 236 6.48 -0.13 -14.01
CA GLY A 236 5.68 1.03 -14.36
C GLY A 236 5.25 1.83 -13.12
N PRO A 237 4.54 1.21 -12.16
CA PRO A 237 4.15 1.88 -10.93
C PRO A 237 5.33 2.34 -10.07
N LEU A 238 6.41 1.55 -9.98
CA LEU A 238 7.62 1.94 -9.26
C LEU A 238 8.28 3.18 -9.86
N ALA A 239 8.40 3.25 -11.19
CA ALA A 239 8.95 4.41 -11.88
C ALA A 239 8.07 5.65 -11.64
N GLY A 240 6.75 5.52 -11.76
CA GLY A 240 5.81 6.59 -11.45
C GLY A 240 5.95 7.08 -10.01
N ALA A 241 6.01 6.14 -9.05
CA ALA A 241 6.20 6.47 -7.63
C ALA A 241 7.55 7.12 -7.35
N ALA A 242 8.62 6.72 -8.06
CA ALA A 242 9.94 7.33 -7.94
C ALA A 242 9.93 8.77 -8.44
N VAL A 243 9.28 9.06 -9.58
CA VAL A 243 9.15 10.43 -10.09
C VAL A 243 8.38 11.31 -9.09
N VAL A 244 7.19 10.87 -8.65
CA VAL A 244 6.39 11.62 -7.67
C VAL A 244 7.13 11.78 -6.34
N GLY A 245 7.81 10.73 -5.88
CA GLY A 245 8.62 10.74 -4.66
C GLY A 245 9.79 11.72 -4.74
N ALA A 246 10.46 11.82 -5.89
CA ALA A 246 11.54 12.76 -6.12
C ALA A 246 11.03 14.20 -6.07
N ILE A 247 9.94 14.50 -6.78
CA ILE A 247 9.31 15.82 -6.78
C ILE A 247 8.92 16.21 -5.34
N TYR A 248 8.22 15.33 -4.62
CA TYR A 248 7.80 15.58 -3.24
C TYR A 248 9.00 15.79 -2.31
N ALA A 249 10.02 14.93 -2.37
CA ALA A 249 11.22 15.05 -1.54
C ALA A 249 11.99 16.35 -1.80
N PHE A 250 12.01 16.80 -3.06
CA PHE A 250 12.68 18.05 -3.45
C PHE A 250 11.98 19.27 -2.82
N PHE A 251 10.67 19.39 -2.99
CA PHE A 251 9.93 20.52 -2.44
C PHE A 251 9.95 20.54 -0.91
N GLU A 252 9.79 19.39 -0.27
CA GLU A 252 9.88 19.28 1.20
C GLU A 252 11.25 19.68 1.74
N ALA A 253 12.34 19.28 1.07
CA ALA A 253 13.69 19.67 1.48
C ALA A 253 13.90 21.19 1.35
N ARG A 254 13.38 21.81 0.28
CA ARG A 254 13.47 23.28 0.10
C ARG A 254 12.63 24.02 1.14
N SER A 255 11.41 23.57 1.41
CA SER A 255 10.55 24.15 2.43
C SER A 255 11.21 24.08 3.82
N ALA A 256 11.82 22.94 4.17
CA ALA A 256 12.54 22.79 5.43
C ALA A 256 13.76 23.72 5.52
N ALA A 257 14.54 23.85 4.45
CA ALA A 257 15.68 24.77 4.41
C ALA A 257 15.24 26.24 4.53
N ALA A 258 14.15 26.62 3.86
CA ALA A 258 13.59 27.97 3.95
C ALA A 258 13.09 28.31 5.36
N VAL A 259 12.48 27.36 6.06
CA VAL A 259 12.06 27.54 7.46
C VAL A 259 13.28 27.70 8.38
N ALA A 260 14.30 26.84 8.22
CA ALA A 260 15.53 26.93 9.03
C ALA A 260 16.26 28.27 8.84
N ALA A 261 16.33 28.77 7.60
CA ALA A 261 16.92 30.07 7.31
C ALA A 261 16.17 31.23 7.99
N ARG A 262 14.83 31.17 8.07
CA ARG A 262 14.01 32.21 8.73
C ARG A 262 14.09 32.16 10.25
N SER A 263 14.27 30.98 10.83
CA SER A 263 14.34 30.81 12.29
C SER A 263 15.72 31.11 12.88
N GLY A 264 16.72 31.49 12.07
CA GLY A 264 18.10 31.68 12.52
C GLY A 264 18.75 30.41 13.06
N ALA A 265 18.10 29.24 12.88
CA ALA A 265 18.63 27.96 13.31
C ALA A 265 19.70 27.52 12.30
N PRO A 266 20.89 27.08 12.74
CA PRO A 266 21.95 26.66 11.83
C PRO A 266 21.42 25.55 10.92
N ALA A 267 21.39 25.85 9.62
CA ALA A 267 20.91 24.96 8.58
C ALA A 267 21.83 23.75 8.49
N GLY A 268 21.41 22.62 9.06
CA GLY A 268 22.05 21.33 8.90
C GLY A 268 23.54 21.34 9.26
N ALA A 269 23.83 21.17 10.55
CA ALA A 269 25.08 20.48 10.89
C ALA A 269 25.01 19.11 10.21
N GLU A 270 25.66 19.02 9.06
CA GLU A 270 26.04 17.79 8.41
C GLU A 270 26.55 16.89 9.53
N ALA A 271 25.81 15.83 9.86
CA ALA A 271 26.25 14.82 10.80
C ALA A 271 27.39 14.03 10.13
N ARG A 272 28.51 14.71 9.85
CA ARG A 272 29.81 14.08 9.70
C ARG A 272 29.98 13.30 10.99
N GLY A 273 30.30 12.01 10.86
CA GLY A 273 30.58 11.11 11.97
C GLY A 273 31.74 11.62 12.80
N GLY A 274 31.48 12.62 13.64
CA GLY A 274 32.38 13.08 14.67
C GLY A 274 32.61 11.90 15.59
N LYS A 275 33.79 11.31 15.46
CA LYS A 275 34.34 10.34 16.40
C LYS A 275 34.06 10.90 17.81
N PRO A 276 33.38 10.15 18.70
CA PRO A 276 33.13 10.63 20.04
C PRO A 276 34.46 11.03 20.67
N PRO A 277 34.53 12.18 21.37
CA PRO A 277 35.75 12.57 22.08
C PRO A 277 36.14 11.42 23.00
N ALA A 278 37.43 11.05 22.95
CA ALA A 278 37.98 10.00 23.79
C ALA A 278 37.61 10.27 25.25
N PRO A 279 37.26 9.23 26.04
CA PRO A 279 36.94 9.41 27.44
C PRO A 279 38.12 10.10 28.13
N ARG A 280 37.85 11.25 28.75
CA ARG A 280 38.82 11.89 29.63
C ARG A 280 39.10 10.91 30.76
N GLY A 281 40.37 10.53 30.90
CA GLY A 281 40.84 9.59 31.90
C GLY A 281 40.48 10.03 33.32
N PRO A 282 40.55 9.12 34.30
CA PRO A 282 40.16 9.38 35.67
C PRO A 282 41.00 10.52 36.26
N VAL A 283 40.31 11.54 36.76
CA VAL A 283 40.91 12.58 37.60
C VAL A 283 41.33 11.91 38.90
N ALA A 284 42.64 11.79 39.11
CA ALA A 284 43.22 11.33 40.36
C ALA A 284 42.86 12.32 41.47
N LEU A 285 41.98 11.88 42.39
CA LEU A 285 41.87 12.50 43.71
C LEU A 285 43.10 12.10 44.52
N MET A 286 44.07 13.01 44.62
CA MET A 286 45.02 13.00 45.73
C MET A 286 44.32 13.58 46.95
N ALA A 287 44.10 12.75 47.96
CA ALA A 287 43.83 13.19 49.33
C ALA A 287 45.08 12.88 50.15
N SER A 288 45.73 13.95 50.60
CA SER A 288 46.78 13.96 51.60
C SER A 288 46.18 13.95 53.01
N SER A 289 46.76 13.10 53.87
CA SER A 289 46.78 13.14 55.34
C SER A 289 45.47 12.96 56.09
#